data_AF-A0A817X8X7-F1
#
_entry.id   AF-A0A817X8X7-F1
#
_cell.length_a   1.000
_cell.length_b   1.000
_cell.length_c   1.000
_cell.angle_alpha   90.00
_cell.angle_beta   90.00
_cell.angle_gamma   90.00
#
_symmetry.space_group_name_H-M   'P 1'
#
loop_
_entity.id
_entity.type
_entity.pdbx_description
1 polymer ?
#
loop_
_entity_poly.entity_id
_entity_poly.type
_entity_poly.pdbx_seq_one_letter_code
_entity_poly.pdbx_strand_id
1 'polypeptide(L)'
;MEFVCILQKNSCSAIIGSGVEENRNSSESMTADLASPHSICNGTMNEESVLFIVDSDSSITRIVTLHDRHVANLIGDDDDPKNLSAFGDLDSNGHNAKLQYPVGIAFHYPSSQLYVTDRFNNKLKRVDIKTLICSSYFVTDTDRKKQRGETNSAKFNEPYGIAIFEHFLFLADKNNSHVKRIDLDQDTIVRVTDGLQLHKGNADTWIIDDEDKIIKLIFIIKSNI
;
A
#
# COMPACT_ATOMS: atom_id res chain seq x y z
N MET A 1 -10.84 -6.71 16.64
CA MET A 1 -12.21 -6.37 16.18
C MET A 1 -11.98 -5.41 15.05
N GLU A 2 -12.05 -5.91 13.82
CA GLU A 2 -11.46 -5.25 12.65
C GLU A 2 -12.51 -4.47 11.85
N PHE A 3 -12.30 -3.16 11.69
CA PHE A 3 -13.18 -2.27 10.92
C PHE A 3 -12.40 -1.14 10.25
N VAL A 4 -12.97 -0.60 9.17
CA VAL A 4 -12.60 0.71 8.63
C VAL A 4 -13.68 1.71 9.02
N CYS A 5 -13.30 2.91 9.42
CA CYS A 5 -14.22 3.94 9.90
C CYS A 5 -14.11 5.26 9.11
N ILE A 6 -15.21 6.01 9.06
CA ILE A 6 -15.19 7.43 8.68
C ILE A 6 -15.16 8.28 9.95
N LEU A 7 -14.31 9.30 9.94
CA LEU A 7 -14.28 10.34 10.95
C LEU A 7 -15.16 11.51 10.50
N GLN A 8 -16.14 11.87 11.30
CA GLN A 8 -16.87 13.13 11.19
C GLN A 8 -16.56 13.99 12.42
N LYS A 9 -17.03 15.24 12.44
CA LYS A 9 -16.77 16.15 13.57
C LYS A 9 -17.25 15.52 14.88
N ASN A 10 -16.30 15.08 15.71
CA ASN A 10 -16.49 14.42 17.00
C ASN A 10 -17.18 13.03 16.95
N SER A 11 -17.19 12.35 15.81
CA SER A 11 -17.69 10.97 15.74
C SER A 11 -16.83 10.09 14.83
N CYS A 12 -16.82 8.79 15.15
CA CYS A 12 -16.18 7.74 14.37
C CYS A 12 -17.25 6.66 14.13
N SER A 13 -17.47 6.28 12.88
CA SER A 13 -18.46 5.26 12.52
C SER A 13 -17.83 4.23 11.62
N ALA A 14 -17.99 2.96 11.98
CA ALA A 14 -17.59 1.84 11.13
C ALA A 14 -18.36 1.92 9.80
N ILE A 15 -17.62 1.73 8.71
CA ILE A 15 -18.16 1.70 7.36
C ILE A 15 -17.95 0.35 6.69
N ILE A 16 -17.00 -0.46 7.16
CA ILE A 16 -16.68 -1.80 6.65
C ILE A 16 -16.24 -2.67 7.82
N GLY A 17 -16.62 -3.94 7.81
CA GLY A 17 -16.23 -4.94 8.80
C GLY A 17 -17.39 -5.34 9.71
N SER A 18 -17.50 -6.63 10.02
CA SER A 18 -18.36 -7.13 11.12
C SER A 18 -17.64 -7.13 12.47
N GLY A 19 -16.30 -7.07 12.44
CA GLY A 19 -15.42 -7.17 13.60
C GLY A 19 -14.77 -8.55 13.76
N VAL A 20 -15.18 -9.54 12.96
CA VAL A 20 -14.54 -10.87 12.87
C VAL A 20 -13.29 -10.79 12.01
N GLU A 21 -12.27 -11.57 12.38
CA GLU A 21 -10.98 -11.67 11.69
C GLU A 21 -11.02 -12.80 10.65
N GLU A 22 -11.44 -12.48 9.43
CA GLU A 22 -11.56 -13.44 8.32
C GLU A 22 -11.33 -12.73 6.98
N ASN A 23 -10.99 -13.49 5.94
CA ASN A 23 -10.94 -13.05 4.55
C ASN A 23 -12.33 -13.11 3.87
N ARG A 24 -13.33 -12.38 4.39
CA ARG A 24 -14.72 -12.49 3.88
C ARG A 24 -15.13 -11.29 3.02
N ASN A 25 -15.36 -11.56 1.73
CA ASN A 25 -16.00 -10.64 0.81
C ASN A 25 -17.52 -10.52 1.07
N SER A 26 -18.11 -9.38 0.72
CA SER A 26 -19.57 -9.19 0.85
C SER A 26 -20.11 -8.11 -0.08
N SER A 27 -21.36 -8.26 -0.51
CA SER A 27 -22.14 -7.18 -1.14
C SER A 27 -22.57 -6.09 -0.18
N GLU A 28 -22.49 -6.31 1.12
CA GLU A 28 -22.79 -5.32 2.15
C GLU A 28 -21.59 -5.13 3.07
N SER A 29 -20.96 -3.96 3.00
CA SER A 29 -19.76 -3.60 3.78
C SER A 29 -19.72 -4.03 5.26
N MET A 30 -20.83 -4.00 6.00
CA MET A 30 -20.88 -4.36 7.43
C MET A 30 -20.92 -5.88 7.70
N THR A 31 -21.06 -6.70 6.65
CA THR A 31 -21.01 -8.17 6.73
C THR A 31 -19.75 -8.75 6.08
N ALA A 32 -18.89 -7.90 5.52
CA ALA A 32 -17.53 -8.26 5.18
C ALA A 32 -16.70 -8.43 6.47
N ASP A 33 -15.70 -9.29 6.42
CA ASP A 33 -14.73 -9.47 7.50
C ASP A 33 -13.36 -9.03 6.99
N LEU A 34 -12.55 -8.50 7.91
CA LEU A 34 -11.21 -7.99 7.62
C LEU A 34 -10.22 -8.68 8.56
N ALA A 35 -8.99 -8.86 8.12
CA ALA A 35 -7.90 -9.47 8.88
C ALA A 35 -6.70 -8.52 8.99
N SER A 36 -6.74 -7.67 10.03
CA SER A 36 -5.74 -6.63 10.33
C SER A 36 -5.51 -5.64 9.18
N PRO A 37 -6.52 -4.83 8.80
CA PRO A 37 -6.39 -3.82 7.77
C PRO A 37 -5.37 -2.74 8.17
N HIS A 38 -4.27 -2.60 7.42
CA HIS A 38 -3.16 -1.70 7.78
C HIS A 38 -3.19 -0.34 7.08
N SER A 39 -3.61 -0.31 5.82
CA SER A 39 -3.54 0.91 5.01
C SER A 39 -4.71 0.97 4.03
N ILE A 40 -5.08 2.20 3.70
CA ILE A 40 -6.19 2.51 2.80
C ILE A 40 -5.81 3.67 1.91
N CYS A 41 -6.19 3.62 0.64
CA CYS A 41 -6.12 4.77 -0.26
C CYS A 41 -7.37 4.88 -1.12
N ASN A 42 -7.69 6.11 -1.51
CA ASN A 42 -8.70 6.37 -2.54
C ASN A 42 -8.13 6.07 -3.93
N GLY A 43 -9.00 5.73 -4.86
CA GLY A 43 -8.64 5.58 -6.26
C GLY A 43 -9.86 5.47 -7.15
N THR A 44 -9.63 5.01 -8.37
CA THR A 44 -10.70 4.80 -9.35
C THR A 44 -10.53 3.47 -10.06
N MET A 45 -11.63 2.75 -10.26
CA MET A 45 -11.69 1.53 -11.07
C MET A 45 -12.94 1.59 -11.95
N ASN A 46 -12.80 1.34 -13.25
CA ASN A 46 -13.90 1.46 -14.22
C ASN A 46 -14.65 2.80 -14.13
N GLU A 47 -13.92 3.90 -13.96
CA GLU A 47 -14.45 5.27 -13.81
C GLU A 47 -15.23 5.52 -12.51
N GLU A 48 -15.35 4.52 -11.63
CA GLU A 48 -15.98 4.67 -10.31
C GLU A 48 -14.98 4.97 -9.21
N SER A 49 -15.41 5.73 -8.20
CA SER A 49 -14.60 5.97 -7.00
C SER A 49 -14.60 4.75 -6.09
N VAL A 50 -13.41 4.31 -5.70
CA VAL A 50 -13.20 3.12 -4.87
C VAL A 50 -12.23 3.41 -3.73
N LEU A 51 -12.29 2.59 -2.68
CA LEU A 51 -11.23 2.49 -1.68
C LEU A 51 -10.46 1.20 -1.90
N PHE A 52 -9.14 1.29 -1.87
CA PHE A 52 -8.26 0.14 -1.82
C PHE A 52 -7.76 -0.04 -0.39
N ILE A 53 -7.83 -1.25 0.13
CA ILE A 53 -7.42 -1.57 1.50
C ILE A 53 -6.36 -2.67 1.45
N VAL A 54 -5.34 -2.55 2.28
CA VAL A 54 -4.40 -3.63 2.56
C VAL A 54 -4.88 -4.39 3.77
N ASP A 55 -5.14 -5.69 3.60
CA ASP A 55 -5.63 -6.57 4.65
C ASP A 55 -4.55 -7.60 4.99
N SER A 56 -3.72 -7.25 5.99
CA SER A 56 -2.36 -7.76 6.10
C SER A 56 -2.27 -9.20 6.57
N ASP A 57 -3.10 -9.61 7.54
CA ASP A 57 -3.04 -10.97 8.07
C ASP A 57 -3.57 -11.98 7.04
N SER A 58 -4.57 -11.59 6.24
CA SER A 58 -5.01 -12.34 5.07
C SER A 58 -4.02 -12.30 3.88
N SER A 59 -3.00 -11.45 3.92
CA SER A 59 -2.02 -11.25 2.84
C SER A 59 -2.63 -10.91 1.48
N ILE A 60 -3.60 -9.99 1.48
CA ILE A 60 -4.31 -9.55 0.27
C ILE A 60 -4.43 -8.03 0.21
N THR A 61 -4.98 -7.55 -0.91
CA THR A 61 -5.60 -6.22 -0.99
C THR A 61 -7.07 -6.36 -1.33
N ARG A 62 -7.90 -5.48 -0.76
CA ARG A 62 -9.33 -5.38 -1.02
C ARG A 62 -9.67 -4.14 -1.82
N ILE A 63 -10.80 -4.20 -2.48
CA ILE A 63 -11.46 -3.07 -3.09
C ILE A 63 -12.85 -2.88 -2.47
N VAL A 64 -13.23 -1.62 -2.27
CA VAL A 64 -14.54 -1.22 -1.81
C VAL A 64 -15.14 -0.25 -2.80
N THR A 65 -16.22 -0.65 -3.44
CA THR A 65 -16.97 0.20 -4.34
C THR A 65 -17.87 1.12 -3.52
N LEU A 66 -17.70 2.44 -3.65
CA LEU A 66 -18.33 3.38 -2.72
C LEU A 66 -19.82 3.59 -2.96
N HIS A 67 -20.30 3.34 -4.19
CA HIS A 67 -21.70 3.60 -4.55
C HIS A 67 -22.67 2.55 -3.97
N ASP A 68 -22.25 1.28 -3.93
CA ASP A 68 -23.04 0.14 -3.43
C ASP A 68 -22.47 -0.48 -2.15
N ARG A 69 -21.26 -0.07 -1.72
CA ARG A 69 -20.54 -0.59 -0.56
C ARG A 69 -20.19 -2.07 -0.67
N HIS A 70 -19.99 -2.55 -1.89
CA HIS A 70 -19.47 -3.90 -2.16
C HIS A 70 -18.00 -3.99 -1.74
N VAL A 71 -17.62 -5.07 -1.05
CA VAL A 71 -16.26 -5.35 -0.58
C VAL A 71 -15.79 -6.66 -1.20
N ALA A 72 -14.70 -6.60 -1.95
CA ALA A 72 -14.13 -7.75 -2.64
C ALA A 72 -12.60 -7.80 -2.55
N ASN A 73 -12.03 -8.98 -2.75
CA ASN A 73 -10.60 -9.17 -2.91
C ASN A 73 -10.17 -8.65 -4.29
N LEU A 74 -9.11 -7.84 -4.29
CA LEU A 74 -8.48 -7.29 -5.49
C LEU A 74 -7.28 -8.16 -5.90
N ILE A 75 -6.30 -8.28 -5.00
CA ILE A 75 -5.08 -9.07 -5.20
C ILE A 75 -4.93 -10.09 -4.09
N GLY A 76 -4.68 -11.33 -4.49
CA GLY A 76 -4.64 -12.49 -3.60
C GLY A 76 -6.03 -12.91 -3.16
N ASP A 77 -6.20 -14.22 -3.01
CA ASP A 77 -7.44 -14.81 -2.51
C ASP A 77 -7.20 -16.22 -1.95
N ASP A 78 -8.20 -16.70 -1.21
CA ASP A 78 -8.39 -18.09 -0.81
C ASP A 78 -9.90 -18.37 -0.69
N ASP A 79 -10.36 -19.52 -1.19
CA ASP A 79 -11.77 -19.89 -1.19
C ASP A 79 -12.33 -20.05 0.24
N ASP A 80 -11.48 -20.40 1.21
CA ASP A 80 -11.86 -20.44 2.63
C ASP A 80 -11.59 -19.08 3.28
N PRO A 81 -12.63 -18.30 3.65
CA PRO A 81 -12.44 -17.02 4.32
C PRO A 81 -11.71 -17.16 5.67
N LYS A 82 -11.62 -18.36 6.25
CA LYS A 82 -10.88 -18.57 7.51
C LYS A 82 -9.39 -18.85 7.29
N ASN A 83 -8.99 -19.12 6.06
CA ASN A 83 -7.59 -19.39 5.75
C ASN A 83 -6.80 -18.08 5.55
N LEU A 84 -6.24 -17.58 6.65
CA LEU A 84 -5.35 -16.41 6.63
C LEU A 84 -3.89 -16.75 6.26
N SER A 85 -3.59 -18.02 5.96
CA SER A 85 -2.23 -18.48 5.67
C SER A 85 -1.94 -18.63 4.17
N ALA A 86 -2.83 -18.13 3.31
CA ALA A 86 -2.72 -18.22 1.86
C ALA A 86 -1.71 -17.23 1.24
N PHE A 87 -0.60 -16.97 1.93
CA PHE A 87 0.46 -16.02 1.54
C PHE A 87 1.52 -16.66 0.63
N GLY A 88 2.35 -15.83 0.01
CA GLY A 88 3.48 -16.25 -0.82
C GLY A 88 4.05 -15.10 -1.65
N ASP A 89 4.85 -15.42 -2.66
CA ASP A 89 5.44 -14.44 -3.59
C ASP A 89 5.24 -14.91 -5.03
N LEU A 90 4.07 -14.59 -5.59
CA LEU A 90 3.72 -14.97 -6.96
C LEU A 90 3.17 -13.75 -7.70
N ASP A 91 3.88 -13.36 -8.76
CA ASP A 91 3.40 -12.38 -9.71
C ASP A 91 2.38 -13.06 -10.65
N SER A 92 1.16 -12.56 -10.67
CA SER A 92 0.04 -13.14 -11.44
C SER A 92 -1.11 -12.14 -11.53
N ASN A 93 -2.24 -12.57 -12.09
CA ASN A 93 -3.45 -11.76 -12.19
C ASN A 93 -4.36 -11.94 -10.95
N GLY A 94 -4.74 -10.82 -10.33
CA GLY A 94 -5.82 -10.73 -9.35
C GLY A 94 -5.65 -11.70 -8.18
N HIS A 95 -6.65 -12.57 -8.02
CA HIS A 95 -6.74 -13.58 -6.96
C HIS A 95 -5.61 -14.61 -6.97
N ASN A 96 -4.98 -14.84 -8.13
CA ASN A 96 -3.88 -15.82 -8.24
C ASN A 96 -2.54 -15.26 -7.77
N ALA A 97 -2.38 -13.94 -7.69
CA ALA A 97 -1.16 -13.35 -7.18
C ALA A 97 -1.03 -13.60 -5.68
N LYS A 98 0.20 -13.72 -5.19
CA LYS A 98 0.48 -13.95 -3.78
C LYS A 98 1.36 -12.84 -3.22
N LEU A 99 0.94 -12.33 -2.07
CA LEU A 99 1.64 -11.35 -1.23
C LEU A 99 1.97 -12.00 0.12
N GLN A 100 2.81 -11.36 0.91
CA GLN A 100 3.12 -11.79 2.27
C GLN A 100 3.19 -10.60 3.22
N TYR A 101 2.12 -10.44 4.01
CA TYR A 101 1.95 -9.34 4.96
C TYR A 101 2.17 -7.96 4.31
N PRO A 102 1.39 -7.60 3.28
CA PRO A 102 1.46 -6.26 2.71
C PRO A 102 1.07 -5.22 3.76
N VAL A 103 1.59 -4.00 3.69
CA VAL A 103 1.33 -2.97 4.73
C VAL A 103 1.01 -1.56 4.20
N GLY A 104 1.50 -1.20 3.01
CA GLY A 104 1.31 0.12 2.42
C GLY A 104 0.70 0.02 1.03
N ILE A 105 -0.15 0.99 0.69
CA ILE A 105 -0.84 1.07 -0.60
C ILE A 105 -0.95 2.51 -1.07
N ALA A 106 -0.74 2.74 -2.36
CA ALA A 106 -0.92 4.04 -2.99
C ALA A 106 -1.34 3.91 -4.45
N PHE A 107 -2.29 4.75 -4.87
CA PHE A 107 -2.83 4.74 -6.22
C PHE A 107 -2.32 5.95 -7.02
N HIS A 108 -1.75 5.69 -8.20
CA HIS A 108 -1.32 6.73 -9.14
C HIS A 108 -2.42 6.98 -10.18
N TYR A 109 -3.15 8.08 -9.99
CA TYR A 109 -4.29 8.46 -10.84
C TYR A 109 -3.98 8.49 -12.34
N PRO A 110 -2.90 9.15 -12.82
CA PRO A 110 -2.66 9.27 -14.26
C PRO A 110 -2.45 7.92 -14.97
N SER A 111 -1.78 6.97 -14.33
CA SER A 111 -1.46 5.67 -14.94
C SER A 111 -2.41 4.54 -14.55
N SER A 112 -3.35 4.78 -13.62
CA SER A 112 -4.21 3.75 -13.04
C SER A 112 -3.43 2.56 -12.46
N GLN A 113 -2.25 2.85 -11.89
CA GLN A 113 -1.40 1.85 -11.24
C GLN A 113 -1.54 1.97 -9.73
N LEU A 114 -1.63 0.82 -9.08
CA LEU A 114 -1.64 0.69 -7.63
C LEU A 114 -0.31 0.09 -7.18
N TYR A 115 0.31 0.71 -6.20
CA TYR A 115 1.57 0.26 -5.63
C TYR A 115 1.30 -0.31 -4.24
N VAL A 116 1.91 -1.45 -3.93
CA VAL A 116 1.71 -2.17 -2.67
C VAL A 116 3.07 -2.56 -2.11
N THR A 117 3.36 -2.21 -0.85
CA THR A 117 4.55 -2.71 -0.17
C THR A 117 4.26 -4.10 0.37
N ASP A 118 4.96 -5.08 -0.19
CA ASP A 118 4.87 -6.48 0.18
C ASP A 118 6.00 -6.78 1.18
N ARG A 119 5.70 -6.56 2.46
CA ARG A 119 6.69 -6.34 3.51
C ARG A 119 7.62 -7.54 3.67
N PHE A 120 7.08 -8.74 3.84
CA PHE A 120 7.89 -9.92 4.13
C PHE A 120 8.52 -10.56 2.90
N ASN A 121 8.01 -10.25 1.71
CA ASN A 121 8.71 -10.54 0.46
C ASN A 121 9.80 -9.51 0.12
N ASN A 122 9.96 -8.44 0.91
CA ASN A 122 10.92 -7.36 0.69
C ASN A 122 10.78 -6.69 -0.69
N LYS A 123 9.54 -6.52 -1.15
CA LYS A 123 9.22 -6.05 -2.51
C LYS A 123 8.28 -4.86 -2.50
N LEU A 124 8.39 -4.06 -3.55
CA LEU A 124 7.33 -3.17 -4.00
C LEU A 124 6.62 -3.88 -5.15
N LYS A 125 5.30 -4.07 -5.04
CA LYS A 125 4.45 -4.64 -6.09
C LYS A 125 3.74 -3.51 -6.82
N ARG A 126 3.55 -3.66 -8.12
CA ARG A 126 2.73 -2.79 -8.97
C ARG A 126 1.58 -3.61 -9.54
N VAL A 127 0.39 -3.04 -9.44
CA VAL A 127 -0.87 -3.63 -9.90
C VAL A 127 -1.47 -2.70 -10.93
N ASP A 128 -1.67 -3.21 -12.13
CA ASP A 128 -2.42 -2.50 -13.15
C ASP A 128 -3.92 -2.70 -12.90
N ILE A 129 -4.65 -1.64 -12.53
CA ILE A 129 -6.05 -1.76 -12.11
C ILE A 129 -6.99 -2.17 -13.27
N LYS A 130 -6.59 -1.95 -14.53
CA LYS A 130 -7.42 -2.30 -15.70
C LYS A 130 -7.32 -3.79 -16.04
N THR A 131 -6.13 -4.36 -15.87
CA THR A 131 -5.84 -5.76 -16.23
C THR A 131 -5.77 -6.70 -15.02
N LEU A 132 -5.69 -6.13 -13.81
CA LEU A 132 -5.46 -6.79 -12.52
C LEU A 132 -4.14 -7.57 -12.44
N ILE A 133 -3.20 -7.29 -13.33
CA ILE A 133 -1.86 -7.90 -13.28
C ILE A 133 -1.08 -7.30 -12.10
N CYS A 134 -0.71 -8.14 -11.14
CA CYS A 134 0.18 -7.82 -10.04
C CYS A 134 1.57 -8.37 -10.32
N SER A 135 2.58 -7.50 -10.28
CA SER A 135 3.97 -7.88 -10.54
C SER A 135 4.96 -7.16 -9.63
N SER A 136 6.13 -7.75 -9.43
CA SER A 136 7.26 -7.12 -8.74
C SER A 136 7.71 -5.89 -9.52
N TYR A 137 7.75 -4.73 -8.87
CA TYR A 137 8.16 -3.47 -9.48
C TYR A 137 9.63 -3.19 -9.20
N PHE A 138 10.44 -3.33 -10.23
CA PHE A 138 11.88 -3.11 -10.17
C PHE A 138 12.20 -1.71 -10.68
N VAL A 139 12.92 -0.94 -9.87
CA VAL A 139 13.39 0.42 -10.19
C VAL A 139 14.90 0.49 -10.07
N THR A 140 15.52 1.37 -10.86
CA THR A 140 16.97 1.52 -10.91
C THR A 140 17.44 2.40 -9.74
N ASP A 141 18.26 1.83 -8.85
CA ASP A 141 18.89 2.53 -7.73
C ASP A 141 20.07 3.36 -8.22
N THR A 142 19.91 4.69 -8.25
CA THR A 142 20.94 5.60 -8.76
C THR A 142 22.01 5.95 -7.74
N ASP A 143 21.78 5.69 -6.45
CA ASP A 143 22.76 5.92 -5.39
C ASP A 143 23.76 4.77 -5.29
N ARG A 144 23.35 3.57 -5.71
CA ARG A 144 24.20 2.39 -5.73
C ARG A 144 25.16 2.43 -6.93
N LYS A 145 26.45 2.33 -6.64
CA LYS A 145 27.46 2.05 -7.68
C LYS A 145 27.35 0.59 -8.13
N LYS A 146 27.11 0.39 -9.43
CA LYS A 146 27.05 -0.94 -10.05
C LYS A 146 28.39 -1.67 -9.89
N GLN A 147 28.36 -2.83 -9.22
CA GLN A 147 29.50 -3.77 -9.20
C GLN A 147 29.44 -4.69 -10.43
N ARG A 148 30.59 -5.26 -10.81
CA ARG A 148 30.70 -6.10 -12.01
C ARG A 148 29.83 -7.36 -11.85
N GLY A 149 28.81 -7.49 -12.69
CA GLY A 149 27.89 -8.63 -12.69
C GLY A 149 26.61 -8.43 -11.87
N GLU A 150 26.43 -7.29 -11.19
CA GLU A 150 25.20 -6.99 -10.45
C GLU A 150 24.22 -6.14 -11.27
N THR A 151 22.92 -6.35 -11.02
CA THR A 151 21.87 -5.42 -11.45
C THR A 151 21.83 -4.23 -10.48
N ASN A 152 21.55 -3.03 -10.99
CA ASN A 152 21.37 -1.85 -10.15
C ASN A 152 19.91 -1.70 -9.69
N SER A 153 19.22 -2.83 -9.53
CA SER A 153 17.83 -2.83 -9.07
C SER A 153 17.78 -2.52 -7.59
N ALA A 154 16.83 -1.68 -7.20
CA ALA A 154 16.57 -1.34 -5.82
C ALA A 154 16.29 -2.59 -4.99
N LYS A 155 16.89 -2.62 -3.80
CA LYS A 155 16.58 -3.63 -2.79
C LYS A 155 15.94 -2.92 -1.60
N PHE A 156 14.87 -3.53 -1.09
CA PHE A 156 14.16 -3.08 0.10
C PHE A 156 14.38 -4.07 1.24
N ASN A 157 14.14 -3.63 2.47
CA ASN A 157 14.15 -4.48 3.65
C ASN A 157 12.96 -4.09 4.54
N GLU A 158 11.93 -4.93 4.51
CA GLU A 158 10.60 -4.65 5.07
C GLU A 158 10.06 -3.27 4.67
N PRO A 159 9.80 -3.01 3.37
CA PRO A 159 9.18 -1.75 2.96
C PRO A 159 7.83 -1.58 3.69
N TYR A 160 7.58 -0.36 4.20
CA TYR A 160 6.45 -0.09 5.08
C TYR A 160 5.42 0.83 4.42
N GLY A 161 5.24 2.06 4.91
CA GLY A 161 4.32 3.00 4.26
C GLY A 161 4.82 3.43 2.88
N ILE A 162 3.88 3.84 2.04
CA ILE A 162 4.13 4.52 0.76
C ILE A 162 3.14 5.65 0.58
N ALA A 163 3.54 6.67 -0.18
CA ALA A 163 2.63 7.72 -0.65
C ALA A 163 3.08 8.21 -2.02
N ILE A 164 2.14 8.81 -2.76
CA ILE A 164 2.40 9.36 -4.08
C ILE A 164 2.08 10.84 -4.07
N PHE A 165 2.96 11.62 -4.66
CA PHE A 165 2.76 13.03 -4.94
C PHE A 165 3.26 13.32 -6.35
N GLU A 166 2.35 13.75 -7.22
CA GLU A 166 2.61 13.87 -8.66
C GLU A 166 3.17 12.56 -9.25
N HIS A 167 4.33 12.60 -9.87
CA HIS A 167 5.03 11.45 -10.46
C HIS A 167 6.05 10.81 -9.49
N PHE A 168 6.06 11.21 -8.21
CA PHE A 168 6.96 10.67 -7.21
C PHE A 168 6.24 9.73 -6.25
N LEU A 169 6.79 8.52 -6.08
CA LEU A 169 6.41 7.59 -5.03
C LEU A 169 7.45 7.62 -3.91
N PHE A 170 7.01 7.96 -2.70
CA PHE A 170 7.83 7.91 -1.50
C PHE A 170 7.60 6.60 -0.76
N LEU A 171 8.68 5.96 -0.33
CA LEU A 171 8.66 4.66 0.34
C LEU A 171 9.51 4.71 1.61
N ALA A 172 8.95 4.24 2.72
CA ALA A 172 9.70 4.00 3.95
C ALA A 172 10.35 2.60 3.90
N ASP A 173 11.67 2.56 3.74
CA ASP A 173 12.48 1.34 3.76
C ASP A 173 12.90 1.06 5.20
N LYS A 174 11.96 0.50 5.98
CA LYS A 174 11.96 0.51 7.45
C LYS A 174 13.25 -0.03 8.06
N ASN A 175 13.67 -1.24 7.68
CA ASN A 175 14.84 -1.85 8.32
C ASN A 175 16.16 -1.26 7.81
N ASN A 176 16.14 -0.54 6.69
CA ASN A 176 17.27 0.27 6.24
C ASN A 176 17.26 1.68 6.84
N SER A 177 16.22 2.07 7.61
CA SER A 177 16.06 3.40 8.21
C SER A 177 16.14 4.54 7.19
N HIS A 178 15.65 4.32 5.98
CA HIS A 178 15.69 5.28 4.89
C HIS A 178 14.29 5.61 4.38
N VAL A 179 14.09 6.86 3.95
CA VAL A 179 13.03 7.20 3.00
C VAL A 179 13.66 7.21 1.61
N LYS A 180 13.00 6.56 0.67
CA LYS A 180 13.40 6.55 -0.74
C LYS A 180 12.32 7.23 -1.58
N ARG A 181 12.74 8.01 -2.58
CA ARG A 181 11.87 8.62 -3.58
C ARG A 181 12.08 7.91 -4.91
N ILE A 182 11.00 7.43 -5.48
CA ILE A 182 10.94 6.78 -6.79
C ILE A 182 10.35 7.78 -7.77
N ASP A 183 11.03 8.02 -8.87
CA ASP A 183 10.51 8.74 -10.04
C ASP A 183 9.77 7.71 -10.92
N LEU A 184 8.45 7.87 -11.03
CA LEU A 184 7.58 6.94 -11.77
C LEU A 184 7.68 7.09 -13.28
N ASP A 185 8.19 8.22 -13.79
CA ASP A 185 8.38 8.43 -15.23
C ASP A 185 9.70 7.83 -15.70
N GLN A 186 10.72 7.83 -14.82
CA GLN A 186 12.06 7.34 -15.13
C GLN A 186 12.34 5.92 -14.61
N ASP A 187 11.46 5.35 -13.77
CA ASP A 187 11.69 4.10 -13.04
C ASP A 187 13.02 4.11 -12.27
N THR A 188 13.36 5.24 -11.65
CA THR A 188 14.59 5.41 -10.84
C THR A 188 14.27 5.66 -9.38
N ILE A 189 15.20 5.33 -8.48
CA ILE A 189 15.07 5.57 -7.05
C ILE A 189 16.32 6.22 -6.46
N VAL A 190 16.09 7.17 -5.57
CA VAL A 190 17.11 7.84 -4.76
C VAL A 190 16.74 7.77 -3.28
N ARG A 191 17.73 7.70 -2.42
CA ARG A 191 17.57 7.98 -0.99
C ARG A 191 17.35 9.48 -0.85
N VAL A 192 16.39 9.84 -0.02
CA VAL A 192 16.20 11.23 0.38
C VAL A 192 17.25 11.56 1.45
N THR A 193 18.20 12.45 1.14
CA THR A 193 19.34 12.77 2.01
C THR A 193 19.31 14.18 2.60
N ASP A 194 18.75 15.17 1.89
CA ASP A 194 18.60 16.57 2.33
C ASP A 194 17.26 17.13 1.80
N GLY A 195 16.64 18.05 2.53
CA GLY A 195 15.42 18.79 2.10
C GLY A 195 14.12 18.38 2.79
N LEU A 196 13.99 17.12 3.22
CA LEU A 196 12.80 16.61 3.90
C LEU A 196 12.85 16.85 5.42
N GLN A 197 12.33 17.98 5.89
CA GLN A 197 12.24 18.24 7.34
C GLN A 197 11.01 17.56 7.95
N LEU A 198 11.24 16.47 8.70
CA LEU A 198 10.21 15.79 9.50
C LEU A 198 9.74 16.69 10.65
N HIS A 199 8.59 17.35 10.47
CA HIS A 199 7.97 18.13 11.54
C HIS A 199 7.07 17.24 12.40
N LYS A 200 7.39 17.10 13.69
CA LYS A 200 6.50 16.46 14.67
C LYS A 200 5.38 17.43 15.07
N GLY A 201 4.17 17.19 14.55
CA GLY A 201 2.93 17.74 15.08
C GLY A 201 2.15 16.67 15.86
N ASN A 202 1.21 17.09 16.70
CA ASN A 202 0.33 16.15 17.41
C ASN A 202 -0.46 15.30 16.40
N ALA A 203 -0.06 14.03 16.27
CA ALA A 203 -0.65 12.93 15.49
C ALA A 203 -0.33 12.78 13.99
N ASP A 204 0.40 13.70 13.35
CA ASP A 204 0.75 13.59 11.92
C ASP A 204 2.24 13.87 11.68
N THR A 205 2.91 13.01 10.90
CA THR A 205 4.23 13.30 10.31
C THR A 205 3.99 13.96 8.94
N TRP A 206 4.74 15.02 8.64
CA TRP A 206 4.62 15.74 7.37
C TRP A 206 5.99 15.73 6.67
N ILE A 207 5.97 15.65 5.35
CA ILE A 207 7.13 15.85 4.50
C ILE A 207 6.94 17.19 3.81
N ILE A 208 7.93 18.07 3.91
CA ILE A 208 7.97 19.34 3.18
C ILE A 208 8.96 19.12 2.04
N ASP A 209 8.57 19.47 0.81
CA ASP A 209 9.48 19.43 -0.33
C ASP A 209 10.42 20.66 -0.36
N ASP A 210 11.36 20.70 -1.30
CA ASP A 210 12.34 21.80 -1.43
C ASP A 210 11.68 23.15 -1.79
N GLU A 211 10.37 23.19 -2.07
CA GLU A 211 9.58 24.38 -2.39
C GLU A 211 8.59 24.78 -1.28
N ASP A 212 8.77 24.28 -0.04
CA ASP A 212 7.86 24.50 1.10
C ASP A 212 6.41 23.99 0.88
N LYS A 213 6.18 23.10 -0.09
CA LYS A 213 4.86 22.46 -0.25
C LYS A 213 4.72 21.34 0.76
N ILE A 214 3.61 21.35 1.50
CA ILE A 214 3.26 20.30 2.46
C ILE A 214 2.82 19.06 1.69
N ILE A 215 3.64 18.03 1.70
CA ILE A 215 3.25 16.67 1.32
C ILE A 215 2.86 15.93 2.60
N LYS A 216 1.56 15.68 2.78
CA LYS A 216 1.08 14.90 3.92
C LYS A 216 1.46 13.42 3.72
N LEU A 217 2.59 13.01 4.28
CA LEU A 217 2.99 11.61 4.41
C LEU A 217 2.68 11.10 5.81
N ILE A 218 1.48 10.55 5.99
CA ILE A 218 1.13 9.86 7.24
C ILE A 218 1.86 8.50 7.27
N PHE A 219 3.09 8.50 7.75
CA PHE A 219 3.73 7.28 8.22
C PHE A 219 3.36 7.08 9.70
N ILE A 220 2.44 6.17 10.01
CA ILE A 220 2.34 5.65 11.38
C ILE A 220 3.47 4.63 11.57
N ILE A 221 4.71 5.10 11.77
CA ILE A 221 5.76 4.23 12.31
C ILE A 221 5.56 4.22 13.82
N LYS A 222 4.81 3.24 14.33
CA LYS A 222 4.91 2.89 15.75
C LYS A 222 6.32 2.35 15.98
N SER A 223 7.22 3.14 16.58
CA SER A 223 8.40 2.55 17.20
C SER A 223 7.94 1.86 18.48
N ASN A 224 8.09 0.54 18.56
CA ASN A 224 8.01 -0.15 19.84
C ASN A 224 9.17 0.34 20.71
N ILE A 225 8.84 1.03 21.80
CA ILE A 225 9.66 1.12 23.00
C ILE A 225 9.26 -0.06 23.89
#